data_AF-H3GHU5-F1
#
_entry.id   AF-H3GHU5-F1
#
_cell.length_a   1.000
_cell.length_b   1.000
_cell.length_c   1.000
_cell.angle_alpha   90.00
_cell.angle_beta   90.00
_cell.angle_gamma   90.00
#
_symmetry.space_group_name_H-M   'P 1'
#
loop_
_entity.id
_entity.type
_entity.pdbx_description
1 polymer ?
#
loop_
_entity_poly.entity_id
_entity_poly.type
_entity_poly.pdbx_seq_one_letter_code
_entity_poly.pdbx_strand_id
1 'polypeptide(L)'
;MVAGGGLVLTPAQRTLVEKSRAVKQQRAAALVAQHELEARTRAHVQEIKARCQTQHAPPTRRLILRHVGEELARVAHRMPSKARPTPPHASNNRRSPSSASAPSNHDDAEQQQRADDGYDEERFGPVRRPPRKQPPNLWVPIFEQEVAEVLQAKTEAERRRLAAAADGGNKAKAEQKHRQDQVLVEAQRWQQDLRAQAEALRGAQETKERNERRALERFRLIDEEEKHRKAQRKATELEEVVRVKHANAQQLELKRQAVLREVQADLELQKAYEKKLETQEAARRAELDAILAKQSQKVKLALLNVKSAEEKAREDEHRALAVQAVLRARETELLEQKERRKREAARAQVRALTLQKEEKKSRRLSLEQEEAVYASKFKADFHTWQMEQAVVTGKVHDRNREYQKLVRQQMSEDAVRRAEEDKYGMTLLEAELNARLLQKAGITSPPKDIHRR
;
A
#
# COMPACT_ATOMS: atom_id res chain seq x y z
N MET A 1 -15.20 19.94 -18.36
CA MET A 1 -13.86 19.69 -17.79
C MET A 1 -13.94 19.88 -16.28
N VAL A 2 -14.02 18.80 -15.52
CA VAL A 2 -14.10 18.84 -14.04
C VAL A 2 -12.68 18.63 -13.51
N ALA A 3 -12.08 19.68 -12.96
CA ALA A 3 -10.81 19.61 -12.27
C ALA A 3 -11.00 18.84 -10.95
N GLY A 4 -10.53 17.60 -10.92
CA GLY A 4 -10.47 16.78 -9.71
C GLY A 4 -9.42 17.35 -8.75
N GLY A 5 -9.88 18.05 -7.71
CA GLY A 5 -9.07 18.43 -6.56
C GLY A 5 -8.70 17.19 -5.73
N GLY A 6 -7.73 16.41 -6.21
CA GLY A 6 -7.09 15.37 -5.43
C GLY A 6 -6.21 16.00 -4.36
N LEU A 7 -6.47 15.67 -3.09
CA LEU A 7 -5.60 16.02 -1.96
C LEU A 7 -4.18 15.49 -2.24
N VAL A 8 -3.30 16.37 -2.70
CA VAL A 8 -1.90 16.06 -2.94
C VAL A 8 -1.21 15.92 -1.58
N LEU A 9 -0.98 14.67 -1.16
CA LEU A 9 -0.19 14.38 0.04
C LEU A 9 1.18 15.06 -0.07
N THR A 10 1.59 15.75 0.99
CA THR A 10 2.91 16.39 1.06
C THR A 10 4.01 15.33 0.96
N PRO A 11 5.22 15.67 0.50
CA PRO A 11 6.32 14.69 0.40
C PRO A 11 6.57 13.92 1.70
N ALA A 12 6.48 14.59 2.85
CA ALA A 12 6.60 13.96 4.16
C ALA A 12 5.48 12.94 4.46
N GLN A 13 4.23 13.24 4.07
CA GLN A 13 3.10 12.31 4.22
C GLN A 13 3.25 11.09 3.30
N ARG A 14 3.77 11.25 2.09
CA ARG A 14 4.06 10.12 1.17
C ARG A 14 5.12 9.20 1.75
N THR A 15 6.22 9.75 2.26
CA THR A 15 7.28 8.95 2.89
C THR A 15 6.77 8.22 4.14
N LEU A 16 5.87 8.83 4.92
CA LEU A 16 5.25 8.18 6.07
C LEU A 16 4.36 6.99 5.65
N VAL A 17 3.55 7.17 4.60
CA VAL A 17 2.71 6.10 4.04
C VAL A 17 3.56 4.97 3.48
N GLU A 18 4.62 5.28 2.74
CA GLU A 18 5.58 4.27 2.22
C GLU A 18 6.25 3.50 3.34
N LYS A 19 6.73 4.17 4.40
CA LYS A 19 7.29 3.50 5.58
C LYS A 19 6.26 2.61 6.28
N SER A 20 5.01 3.07 6.42
CA SER A 20 3.93 2.26 7.01
C SER A 20 3.62 1.02 6.17
N ARG A 21 3.67 1.15 4.84
CA ARG A 21 3.45 0.05 3.90
C ARG A 21 4.62 -0.94 3.93
N ALA A 22 5.86 -0.45 4.00
CA ALA A 22 7.05 -1.29 4.15
C ALA A 22 7.01 -2.09 5.46
N VAL A 23 6.63 -1.47 6.58
CA VAL A 23 6.46 -2.18 7.86
C VAL A 23 5.36 -3.23 7.78
N LYS A 24 4.24 -2.94 7.11
CA LYS A 24 3.15 -3.91 6.91
C LYS A 24 3.59 -5.09 6.03
N GLN A 25 4.36 -4.84 4.98
CA GLN A 25 4.95 -5.88 4.13
C GLN A 25 5.97 -6.73 4.88
N GLN A 26 6.84 -6.11 5.70
CA GLN A 26 7.82 -6.82 6.51
C GLN A 26 7.14 -7.72 7.56
N ARG A 27 6.06 -7.26 8.20
CA ARG A 27 5.25 -8.08 9.11
C ARG A 27 4.58 -9.25 8.40
N ALA A 28 4.03 -9.03 7.20
CA ALA A 28 3.43 -10.10 6.41
C ALA A 28 4.49 -11.16 6.00
N ALA A 29 5.67 -10.72 5.53
CA ALA A 29 6.76 -11.62 5.19
C ALA A 29 7.27 -12.43 6.40
N ALA A 30 7.35 -11.80 7.58
CA ALA A 30 7.73 -12.49 8.82
C ALA A 30 6.72 -13.57 9.23
N LEU A 31 5.40 -13.31 9.09
CA LEU A 31 4.37 -14.30 9.36
C LEU A 31 4.42 -15.48 8.38
N VAL A 32 4.69 -15.23 7.10
CA VAL A 32 4.88 -16.30 6.10
C VAL A 32 6.09 -17.15 6.45
N ALA A 33 7.24 -16.52 6.76
CA ALA A 33 8.45 -17.23 7.17
C ALA A 33 8.23 -18.08 8.44
N GLN A 34 7.46 -17.57 9.41
CA GLN A 34 7.09 -18.33 10.61
C GLN A 34 6.21 -19.55 10.27
N HIS A 35 5.22 -19.38 9.40
CA HIS A 35 4.37 -20.48 8.93
C HIS A 35 5.16 -21.55 8.18
N GLU A 36 6.12 -21.16 7.34
CA GLU A 36 7.00 -22.08 6.63
C GLU A 36 7.91 -22.86 7.60
N LEU A 37 8.43 -22.19 8.62
CA LEU A 37 9.24 -22.82 9.65
C LEU A 37 8.42 -23.85 10.43
N GLU A 38 7.22 -23.49 10.87
CA GLU A 38 6.29 -24.41 11.54
C GLU A 38 5.91 -25.60 10.64
N ALA A 39 5.68 -25.38 9.36
CA ALA A 39 5.38 -26.45 8.40
C ALA A 39 6.57 -27.42 8.25
N ARG A 40 7.80 -26.90 8.14
CA ARG A 40 9.03 -27.71 8.11
C ARG A 40 9.22 -28.49 9.39
N THR A 41 9.00 -27.87 10.56
CA THR A 41 9.08 -28.56 11.85
C THR A 41 8.04 -29.68 11.95
N ARG A 42 6.80 -29.45 11.51
CA ARG A 42 5.75 -30.49 11.48
C ARG A 42 6.12 -31.65 10.55
N ALA A 43 6.63 -31.35 9.36
CA ALA A 43 7.08 -32.37 8.40
C ALA A 43 8.23 -33.20 8.99
N HIS A 44 9.21 -32.55 9.62
CA HIS A 44 10.33 -33.23 10.26
C HIS A 44 9.88 -34.13 11.43
N VAL A 45 8.95 -33.66 12.26
CA VAL A 45 8.37 -34.48 13.34
C VAL A 45 7.60 -35.68 12.79
N GLN A 46 6.87 -35.53 11.68
CA GLN A 46 6.19 -36.64 11.03
C GLN A 46 7.17 -37.65 10.43
N GLU A 47 8.26 -37.18 9.82
CA GLU A 47 9.33 -38.03 9.30
C GLU A 47 10.01 -38.84 10.43
N ILE A 48 10.34 -38.19 11.55
CA ILE A 48 10.88 -38.87 12.73
C ILE A 48 9.89 -39.91 13.25
N LYS A 49 8.59 -39.57 13.38
CA LYS A 49 7.56 -40.52 13.80
C LYS A 49 7.46 -41.73 12.86
N ALA A 50 7.52 -41.51 11.54
CA ALA A 50 7.49 -42.59 10.56
C ALA A 50 8.73 -43.49 10.67
N ARG A 51 9.93 -42.90 10.85
CA ARG A 51 11.18 -43.64 11.07
C ARG A 51 11.18 -44.43 12.39
N CYS A 52 10.55 -43.92 13.44
CA CYS A 52 10.42 -44.63 14.72
C CYS A 52 9.36 -45.75 14.69
N GLN A 53 8.32 -45.63 13.86
CA GLN A 53 7.33 -46.69 13.67
C GLN A 53 7.91 -47.89 12.90
N THR A 54 8.81 -47.66 11.95
CA THR A 54 9.48 -48.76 11.21
C THR A 54 10.57 -49.47 12.01
N GLN A 55 11.05 -48.88 13.13
CA GLN A 55 12.08 -49.45 14.01
C GLN A 55 11.53 -50.10 15.30
N HIS A 56 10.28 -50.57 15.32
CA HIS A 56 9.72 -51.27 16.48
C HIS A 56 10.41 -52.63 16.72
N ALA A 57 11.48 -52.59 17.51
CA ALA A 57 12.17 -53.71 18.14
C ALA A 57 11.34 -54.26 19.34
N PRO A 58 11.63 -55.49 19.83
CA PRO A 58 10.73 -56.30 20.66
C PRO A 58 10.31 -55.68 22.01
N PRO A 59 9.18 -56.13 22.59
CA PRO A 59 8.43 -55.45 23.66
C PRO A 59 9.16 -55.23 24.99
N THR A 60 10.34 -55.82 25.20
CA THR A 60 11.12 -55.71 26.45
C THR A 60 11.75 -54.33 26.66
N ARG A 61 12.07 -53.57 25.61
CA ARG A 61 12.65 -52.20 25.75
C ARG A 61 11.63 -51.09 26.03
N ARG A 62 10.32 -51.36 25.90
CA ARG A 62 9.24 -50.36 26.09
C ARG A 62 9.02 -49.96 27.55
N LEU A 63 9.30 -50.85 28.52
CA LEU A 63 9.05 -50.57 29.94
C LEU A 63 10.06 -49.57 30.53
N ILE A 64 11.33 -49.64 30.13
CA ILE A 64 12.41 -48.79 30.66
C ILE A 64 12.25 -47.33 30.19
N LEU A 65 11.94 -47.12 28.90
CA LEU A 65 11.76 -45.78 28.33
C LEU A 65 10.51 -45.06 28.86
N ARG A 66 9.44 -45.81 29.16
CA ARG A 66 8.21 -45.23 29.71
C ARG A 66 8.42 -44.70 31.13
N HIS A 67 9.19 -45.42 31.94
CA HIS A 67 9.52 -45.01 33.30
C HIS A 67 10.41 -43.75 33.34
N VAL A 68 11.43 -43.68 32.48
CA VAL A 68 12.31 -42.49 32.38
C VAL A 68 11.56 -41.27 31.82
N GLY A 69 10.63 -41.48 30.88
CA GLY A 69 9.78 -40.42 30.35
C GLY A 69 8.81 -39.82 31.38
N GLU A 70 8.25 -40.65 32.27
CA GLU A 70 7.36 -40.20 33.34
C GLU A 70 8.08 -39.42 34.45
N GLU A 71 9.34 -39.74 34.74
CA GLU A 71 10.18 -39.01 35.69
C GLU A 71 10.55 -37.62 35.14
N LEU A 72 10.91 -37.51 33.85
CA LEU A 72 11.26 -36.23 33.22
C LEU A 72 10.04 -35.29 33.06
N ALA A 73 8.86 -35.83 32.78
CA ALA A 73 7.62 -35.05 32.70
C ALA A 73 7.23 -34.46 34.08
N ARG A 74 7.47 -35.20 35.17
CA ARG A 74 7.24 -34.71 36.53
C ARG A 74 8.17 -33.57 36.93
N VAL A 75 9.40 -33.55 36.41
CA VAL A 75 10.36 -32.44 36.65
C VAL A 75 9.96 -31.17 35.88
N ALA A 76 9.44 -31.29 34.66
CA ALA A 76 9.05 -30.14 33.83
C ALA A 76 7.80 -29.40 34.33
N HIS A 77 6.90 -30.05 35.07
CA HIS A 77 5.69 -29.42 35.64
C HIS A 77 5.94 -28.66 36.96
N ARG A 78 7.18 -28.61 37.46
CA ARG A 78 7.53 -28.00 38.75
C ARG A 78 8.02 -26.55 38.67
N MET A 79 7.85 -25.85 37.54
CA MET A 79 8.26 -24.45 37.37
C MET A 79 7.03 -23.51 37.25
N PRO A 80 6.88 -22.49 38.13
CA PRO A 80 5.71 -21.61 38.10
C PRO A 80 5.85 -20.50 37.04
N SER A 81 4.92 -20.44 36.10
CA SER A 81 4.75 -19.34 35.13
C SER A 81 3.81 -18.27 35.70
N LYS A 82 4.30 -17.02 35.83
CA LYS A 82 3.49 -15.88 36.26
C LYS A 82 3.86 -14.64 35.45
N ALA A 83 2.93 -14.17 34.61
CA ALA A 83 2.75 -12.75 34.30
C ALA A 83 1.40 -12.53 33.61
N ARG A 84 0.61 -11.64 34.21
CA ARG A 84 -0.73 -11.16 33.83
C ARG A 84 -0.58 -9.82 33.08
N PRO A 85 -1.42 -9.47 32.09
CA PRO A 85 -1.41 -8.15 31.49
C PRO A 85 -2.37 -7.18 32.22
N THR A 86 -1.96 -5.93 32.38
CA THR A 86 -2.76 -4.79 32.86
C THR A 86 -3.37 -3.99 31.70
N PRO A 87 -4.55 -3.36 31.87
CA PRO A 87 -5.23 -2.56 30.84
C PRO A 87 -4.92 -1.04 30.95
N PRO A 88 -5.25 -0.22 29.93
CA PRO A 88 -4.93 1.20 29.90
C PRO A 88 -6.01 2.08 30.57
N HIS A 89 -5.55 3.14 31.25
CA HIS A 89 -6.36 4.18 31.88
C HIS A 89 -6.94 5.20 30.89
N ALA A 90 -8.14 5.69 31.23
CA ALA A 90 -8.89 6.78 30.63
C ALA A 90 -8.59 8.15 31.28
N SER A 91 -8.88 9.25 30.58
CA SER A 91 -9.33 10.58 31.10
C SER A 91 -9.36 11.60 29.94
N ASN A 92 -10.50 12.17 29.50
CA ASN A 92 -11.23 13.37 30.01
C ASN A 92 -10.33 14.64 30.08
N ASN A 93 -10.71 15.88 29.72
CA ASN A 93 -11.98 16.50 29.37
C ASN A 93 -11.75 17.95 28.85
N ARG A 94 -12.66 18.44 27.98
CA ARG A 94 -13.36 19.76 27.99
C ARG A 94 -12.71 21.06 28.54
N ARG A 95 -12.78 22.16 27.77
CA ARG A 95 -13.78 23.27 27.86
C ARG A 95 -13.37 24.51 27.02
N SER A 96 -14.26 24.96 26.15
CA SER A 96 -14.55 26.39 25.89
C SER A 96 -15.61 26.85 26.94
N PRO A 97 -15.90 28.16 27.16
CA PRO A 97 -16.84 28.90 26.29
C PRO A 97 -16.77 30.46 26.30
N SER A 98 -17.65 31.05 25.44
CA SER A 98 -18.45 32.31 25.56
C SER A 98 -17.74 33.68 25.64
N SER A 99 -17.96 34.68 24.77
CA SER A 99 -19.17 35.34 24.19
C SER A 99 -19.75 36.50 25.03
N ALA A 100 -19.74 37.69 24.39
CA ALA A 100 -20.70 38.80 24.44
C ALA A 100 -20.89 39.60 25.74
N SER A 101 -20.77 40.94 25.67
CA SER A 101 -21.90 41.91 25.61
C SER A 101 -21.45 43.32 26.02
N ALA A 102 -21.84 44.34 25.24
CA ALA A 102 -22.06 45.74 25.67
C ALA A 102 -23.44 45.84 26.40
N PRO A 103 -24.00 46.98 26.90
CA PRO A 103 -23.77 48.40 26.53
C PRO A 103 -23.98 49.50 27.64
N SER A 104 -23.95 50.79 27.23
CA SER A 104 -24.96 51.85 27.56
C SER A 104 -24.70 52.98 28.60
N ASN A 105 -24.84 54.24 28.08
CA ASN A 105 -25.56 55.47 28.56
C ASN A 105 -24.95 56.63 29.40
N HIS A 106 -25.27 57.86 28.89
CA HIS A 106 -25.70 59.16 29.53
C HIS A 106 -24.73 59.95 30.44
N ASP A 107 -24.75 61.29 30.64
CA ASP A 107 -25.48 62.49 30.13
C ASP A 107 -24.81 63.79 30.69
N ASP A 108 -25.30 64.99 30.27
CA ASP A 108 -25.34 66.31 30.96
C ASP A 108 -24.04 67.16 31.15
N ALA A 109 -24.02 68.50 31.22
CA ALA A 109 -24.94 69.64 31.01
C ALA A 109 -24.16 70.98 31.16
N GLU A 110 -24.62 72.06 30.48
CA GLU A 110 -24.63 73.49 30.92
C GLU A 110 -23.29 74.25 31.20
N GLN A 111 -23.07 75.58 31.19
CA GLN A 111 -23.84 76.85 31.34
C GLN A 111 -22.87 78.04 30.95
N GLN A 112 -23.27 79.09 30.21
CA GLN A 112 -23.59 80.50 30.61
C GLN A 112 -22.48 81.56 30.82
N GLN A 113 -22.90 82.84 30.62
CA GLN A 113 -22.35 84.19 30.98
C GLN A 113 -21.50 84.90 29.89
N ARG A 114 -21.84 86.08 29.31
CA ARG A 114 -22.32 87.44 29.72
C ARG A 114 -21.33 88.30 30.56
N ALA A 115 -20.89 89.40 29.96
CA ALA A 115 -20.52 90.73 30.50
C ALA A 115 -20.46 91.64 29.24
N ASP A 116 -21.25 92.70 29.04
CA ASP A 116 -21.50 93.94 29.79
C ASP A 116 -20.24 94.79 30.04
N ASP A 117 -20.34 96.07 29.67
CA ASP A 117 -19.65 97.26 30.19
C ASP A 117 -19.66 98.40 29.15
N GLY A 118 -20.52 99.40 29.40
CA GLY A 118 -20.55 100.69 28.73
C GLY A 118 -20.06 101.81 29.67
N TYR A 119 -19.43 102.84 29.11
CA TYR A 119 -19.07 104.16 29.66
C TYR A 119 -18.52 104.95 28.43
N ASP A 120 -18.78 106.23 28.12
CA ASP A 120 -18.85 107.44 28.93
C ASP A 120 -19.48 108.58 28.09
N GLU A 121 -20.34 109.42 28.69
CA GLU A 121 -20.97 110.60 28.09
C GLU A 121 -20.30 111.91 28.56
N GLU A 122 -20.19 112.85 27.62
CA GLU A 122 -20.29 114.32 27.78
C GLU A 122 -19.32 115.10 28.71
N ARG A 123 -18.40 115.85 28.07
CA ARG A 123 -17.71 117.00 28.67
C ARG A 123 -17.73 118.18 27.68
N PHE A 124 -18.21 119.33 28.16
CA PHE A 124 -18.34 120.66 27.55
C PHE A 124 -19.70 121.01 26.91
N GLY A 125 -20.54 121.70 27.69
CA GLY A 125 -21.67 122.50 27.18
C GLY A 125 -21.24 123.91 26.77
N PRO A 126 -21.98 124.61 25.89
CA PRO A 126 -21.75 126.01 25.59
C PRO A 126 -22.91 126.94 26.01
N VAL A 127 -22.47 128.07 26.56
CA VAL A 127 -23.23 129.21 27.09
C VAL A 127 -23.94 129.99 25.97
N ARG A 128 -25.16 130.45 26.31
CA ARG A 128 -26.08 131.24 25.48
C ARG A 128 -25.44 132.51 24.89
N ARG A 129 -25.62 132.71 23.57
CA ARG A 129 -25.77 134.03 22.91
C ARG A 129 -26.89 133.96 21.86
N PRO A 130 -27.76 134.97 21.70
CA PRO A 130 -28.80 134.96 20.67
C PRO A 130 -28.18 135.18 19.27
N PRO A 131 -28.59 134.43 18.22
CA PRO A 131 -28.02 134.56 16.90
C PRO A 131 -28.64 135.74 16.13
N ARG A 132 -27.78 136.58 15.54
CA ARG A 132 -28.15 137.57 14.52
C ARG A 132 -28.62 136.82 13.27
N LYS A 133 -29.77 137.19 12.70
CA LYS A 133 -30.30 136.61 11.45
C LYS A 133 -29.30 136.84 10.31
N GLN A 134 -28.67 135.77 9.83
CA GLN A 134 -27.95 135.71 8.56
C GLN A 134 -28.84 135.01 7.51
N PRO A 135 -28.69 135.33 6.22
CA PRO A 135 -29.55 134.78 5.16
C PRO A 135 -29.32 133.27 4.94
N PRO A 136 -30.27 132.57 4.28
CA PRO A 136 -30.27 131.12 4.13
C PRO A 136 -29.01 130.61 3.39
N ASN A 137 -28.30 129.67 4.01
CA ASN A 137 -27.07 129.08 3.45
C ASN A 137 -27.44 127.78 2.70
N LEU A 138 -27.29 127.79 1.37
CA LEU A 138 -27.75 126.74 0.44
C LEU A 138 -26.97 125.40 0.51
N TRP A 139 -26.00 125.27 1.42
CA TRP A 139 -25.12 124.09 1.54
C TRP A 139 -25.58 123.04 2.55
N VAL A 140 -26.52 123.37 3.45
CA VAL A 140 -27.04 122.43 4.47
C VAL A 140 -27.86 121.28 3.86
N PRO A 141 -28.75 121.49 2.86
CA PRO A 141 -29.53 120.40 2.28
C PRO A 141 -28.67 119.34 1.55
N ILE A 142 -27.52 119.74 1.00
CA ILE A 142 -26.62 118.83 0.27
C ILE A 142 -25.90 117.88 1.24
N PHE A 143 -25.44 118.39 2.38
CA PHE A 143 -24.75 117.57 3.39
C PHE A 143 -25.70 116.59 4.09
N GLU A 144 -26.95 117.00 4.35
CA GLU A 144 -27.98 116.11 4.89
C GLU A 144 -28.30 114.95 3.92
N GLN A 145 -28.24 115.20 2.61
CA GLN A 145 -28.43 114.18 1.58
C GLN A 145 -27.27 113.18 1.54
N GLU A 146 -26.01 113.64 1.57
CA GLU A 146 -24.83 112.75 1.59
C GLU A 146 -24.78 111.88 2.86
N VAL A 147 -25.13 112.44 4.03
CA VAL A 147 -25.19 111.68 5.28
C VAL A 147 -26.28 110.61 5.23
N ALA A 148 -27.44 110.91 4.62
CA ALA A 148 -28.50 109.93 4.42
C ALA A 148 -28.08 108.81 3.47
N GLU A 149 -27.36 109.11 2.39
CA GLU A 149 -26.84 108.11 1.44
C GLU A 149 -25.78 107.20 2.09
N VAL A 150 -24.89 107.74 2.92
CA VAL A 150 -23.88 106.93 3.65
C VAL A 150 -24.54 106.03 4.69
N LEU A 151 -25.58 106.50 5.38
CA LEU A 151 -26.35 105.68 6.31
C LEU A 151 -27.12 104.56 5.57
N GLN A 152 -27.74 104.88 4.43
CA GLN A 152 -28.38 103.86 3.58
C GLN A 152 -27.35 102.83 3.10
N ALA A 153 -26.19 103.25 2.59
CA ALA A 153 -25.13 102.35 2.15
C ALA A 153 -24.60 101.45 3.28
N LYS A 154 -24.48 101.95 4.51
CA LYS A 154 -24.12 101.12 5.68
C LYS A 154 -25.18 100.08 6.00
N THR A 155 -26.46 100.47 6.02
CA THR A 155 -27.56 99.52 6.29
C THR A 155 -27.69 98.46 5.18
N GLU A 156 -27.44 98.82 3.92
CA GLU A 156 -27.41 97.86 2.82
C GLU A 156 -26.19 96.93 2.89
N ALA A 157 -25.01 97.42 3.28
CA ALA A 157 -23.82 96.61 3.47
C ALA A 157 -23.99 95.60 4.63
N GLU A 158 -24.63 96.01 5.72
CA GLU A 158 -24.96 95.12 6.84
C GLU A 158 -25.99 94.06 6.42
N ARG A 159 -27.03 94.45 5.68
CA ARG A 159 -28.00 93.49 5.11
C ARG A 159 -27.33 92.49 4.18
N ARG A 160 -26.42 92.93 3.31
CA ARG A 160 -25.65 92.04 2.43
C ARG A 160 -24.73 91.09 3.20
N ARG A 161 -24.08 91.56 4.27
CA ARG A 161 -23.26 90.71 5.14
C ARG A 161 -24.08 89.65 5.87
N LEU A 162 -25.24 90.03 6.41
CA LEU A 162 -26.15 89.07 7.08
C LEU A 162 -26.73 88.06 6.09
N ALA A 163 -27.08 88.49 4.87
CA ALA A 163 -27.51 87.58 3.80
C ALA A 163 -26.40 86.61 3.39
N ALA A 164 -25.17 87.09 3.19
CA ALA A 164 -24.03 86.23 2.84
C ALA A 164 -23.66 85.25 3.97
N ALA A 165 -23.77 85.66 5.23
CA ALA A 165 -23.57 84.79 6.39
C ALA A 165 -24.67 83.71 6.49
N ALA A 166 -25.93 84.08 6.22
CA ALA A 166 -27.04 83.14 6.15
C ALA A 166 -26.87 82.12 5.01
N ASP A 167 -26.45 82.57 3.83
CA ASP A 167 -26.17 81.70 2.67
C ASP A 167 -24.99 80.74 2.92
N GLY A 168 -23.92 81.22 3.57
CA GLY A 168 -22.80 80.38 4.00
C GLY A 168 -23.22 79.33 5.02
N GLY A 169 -24.05 79.72 6.01
CA GLY A 169 -24.62 78.80 6.99
C GLY A 169 -25.55 77.75 6.36
N ASN A 170 -26.33 78.14 5.35
CA ASN A 170 -27.21 77.22 4.62
C ASN A 170 -26.42 76.21 3.77
N LYS A 171 -25.34 76.65 3.10
CA LYS A 171 -24.44 75.76 2.35
C LYS A 171 -23.74 74.75 3.26
N ALA A 172 -23.20 75.19 4.40
CA ALA A 172 -22.57 74.29 5.37
C ALA A 172 -23.56 73.24 5.93
N LYS A 173 -24.80 73.65 6.22
CA LYS A 173 -25.87 72.71 6.66
C LYS A 173 -26.26 71.73 5.55
N ALA A 174 -26.29 72.15 4.29
CA ALA A 174 -26.57 71.28 3.15
C ALA A 174 -25.45 70.24 2.93
N GLU A 175 -24.19 70.66 3.01
CA GLU A 175 -23.04 69.74 2.93
C GLU A 175 -23.01 68.74 4.10
N GLN A 176 -23.33 69.19 5.32
CA GLN A 176 -23.41 68.32 6.48
C GLN A 176 -24.51 67.27 6.34
N LYS A 177 -25.71 67.67 5.88
CA LYS A 177 -26.80 66.73 5.57
C LYS A 177 -26.40 65.74 4.50
N HIS A 178 -25.75 66.20 3.43
CA HIS A 178 -25.27 65.31 2.37
C HIS A 178 -24.26 64.27 2.88
N ARG A 179 -23.33 64.67 3.75
CA ARG A 179 -22.39 63.73 4.41
C ARG A 179 -23.13 62.72 5.30
N GLN A 180 -24.13 63.17 6.06
CA GLN A 180 -24.95 62.27 6.89
C GLN A 180 -25.74 61.27 6.04
N ASP A 181 -26.33 61.74 4.94
CA ASP A 181 -27.07 60.89 4.00
C ASP A 181 -26.15 59.86 3.34
N GLN A 182 -24.92 60.24 2.97
CA GLN A 182 -23.91 59.31 2.43
C GLN A 182 -23.56 58.21 3.45
N VAL A 183 -23.31 58.58 4.72
CA VAL A 183 -23.01 57.61 5.79
C VAL A 183 -24.19 56.65 6.01
N LEU A 184 -25.43 57.14 5.96
CA LEU A 184 -26.61 56.29 6.07
C LEU A 184 -26.75 55.31 4.90
N VAL A 185 -26.48 55.76 3.67
CA VAL A 185 -26.50 54.89 2.49
C VAL A 185 -25.41 53.82 2.57
N GLU A 186 -24.20 54.18 3.01
CA GLU A 186 -23.12 53.22 3.22
C GLU A 186 -23.44 52.22 4.33
N ALA A 187 -23.99 52.68 5.46
CA ALA A 187 -24.42 51.80 6.54
C ALA A 187 -25.50 50.80 6.08
N GLN A 188 -26.44 51.24 5.25
CA GLN A 188 -27.45 50.36 4.65
C GLN A 188 -26.82 49.34 3.70
N ARG A 189 -25.85 49.74 2.86
CA ARG A 189 -25.11 48.82 2.00
C ARG A 189 -24.37 47.75 2.80
N TRP A 190 -23.62 48.15 3.84
CA TRP A 190 -22.93 47.21 4.72
C TRP A 190 -23.90 46.24 5.42
N GLN A 191 -25.07 46.72 5.84
CA GLN A 191 -26.09 45.86 6.45
C GLN A 191 -26.65 44.85 5.44
N GLN A 192 -26.87 45.26 4.19
CA GLN A 192 -27.31 44.36 3.11
C GLN A 192 -26.23 43.33 2.78
N ASP A 193 -24.97 43.73 2.67
CA ASP A 193 -23.84 42.84 2.40
C ASP A 193 -23.65 41.81 3.53
N LEU A 194 -23.77 42.22 4.78
CA LEU A 194 -23.73 41.30 5.93
C LEU A 194 -24.88 40.27 5.90
N ARG A 195 -26.09 40.71 5.52
CA ARG A 195 -27.24 39.80 5.37
C ARG A 195 -27.02 38.82 4.21
N ALA A 196 -26.56 39.32 3.06
CA ALA A 196 -26.26 38.48 1.91
C ALA A 196 -25.16 37.45 2.22
N GLN A 197 -24.11 37.83 2.95
CA GLN A 197 -23.08 36.91 3.42
C GLN A 197 -23.63 35.86 4.39
N ALA A 198 -24.49 36.26 5.33
CA ALA A 198 -25.11 35.32 6.26
C ALA A 198 -26.01 34.30 5.55
N GLU A 199 -26.79 34.73 4.56
CA GLU A 199 -27.63 33.86 3.73
C GLU A 199 -26.79 32.94 2.84
N ALA A 200 -25.71 33.45 2.24
CA ALA A 200 -24.77 32.63 1.46
C ALA A 200 -24.12 31.54 2.31
N LEU A 201 -23.73 31.86 3.55
CA LEU A 201 -23.18 30.88 4.49
C LEU A 201 -24.21 29.81 4.89
N ARG A 202 -25.47 30.21 5.13
CA ARG A 202 -26.56 29.27 5.39
C ARG A 202 -26.82 28.35 4.21
N GLY A 203 -26.91 28.88 2.99
CA GLY A 203 -27.04 28.09 1.76
C GLY A 203 -25.87 27.14 1.54
N ALA A 204 -24.64 27.58 1.84
CA ALA A 204 -23.44 26.74 1.79
C ALA A 204 -23.47 25.61 2.84
N GLN A 205 -24.01 25.85 4.04
CA GLN A 205 -24.19 24.81 5.06
C GLN A 205 -25.26 23.80 4.66
N GLU A 206 -26.41 24.25 4.19
CA GLU A 206 -27.49 23.36 3.75
C GLU A 206 -27.06 22.47 2.57
N THR A 207 -26.30 23.02 1.62
CA THR A 207 -25.76 22.23 0.50
C THR A 207 -24.73 21.21 0.96
N LYS A 208 -23.87 21.55 1.93
CA LYS A 208 -22.96 20.59 2.58
C LYS A 208 -23.73 19.46 3.27
N GLU A 209 -24.73 19.79 4.10
CA GLU A 209 -25.54 18.78 4.77
C GLU A 209 -26.28 17.87 3.79
N ARG A 210 -26.88 18.43 2.73
CA ARG A 210 -27.53 17.65 1.68
C ARG A 210 -26.55 16.70 0.99
N ASN A 211 -25.33 17.16 0.71
CA ASN A 211 -24.29 16.32 0.10
C ASN A 211 -23.80 15.22 1.06
N GLU A 212 -23.64 15.53 2.35
CA GLU A 212 -23.29 14.55 3.38
C GLU A 212 -24.36 13.48 3.54
N ARG A 213 -25.65 13.86 3.58
CA ARG A 213 -26.77 12.90 3.61
C ARG A 213 -26.75 11.98 2.39
N ARG A 214 -26.58 12.52 1.19
CA ARG A 214 -26.44 11.73 -0.05
C ARG A 214 -25.21 10.83 -0.06
N ALA A 215 -24.13 11.21 0.62
CA ALA A 215 -22.95 10.36 0.76
C ALA A 215 -23.22 9.20 1.73
N LEU A 216 -23.83 9.48 2.88
CA LEU A 216 -24.22 8.47 3.86
C LEU A 216 -25.22 7.46 3.30
N GLU A 217 -26.20 7.91 2.53
CA GLU A 217 -27.15 7.01 1.83
C GLU A 217 -26.44 6.08 0.85
N ARG A 218 -25.47 6.58 0.08
CA ARG A 218 -24.66 5.75 -0.82
C ARG A 218 -23.83 4.72 -0.05
N PHE A 219 -23.21 5.10 1.07
CA PHE A 219 -22.48 4.15 1.91
C PHE A 219 -23.40 3.07 2.49
N ARG A 220 -24.61 3.44 2.95
CA ARG A 220 -25.61 2.48 3.44
C ARG A 220 -26.01 1.46 2.37
N LEU A 221 -26.28 1.92 1.15
CA LEU A 221 -26.61 1.03 0.03
C LEU A 221 -25.46 0.06 -0.30
N ILE A 222 -24.21 0.55 -0.32
CA ILE A 222 -23.04 -0.30 -0.54
C ILE A 222 -22.90 -1.33 0.59
N ASP A 223 -23.09 -0.93 1.85
CA ASP A 223 -23.02 -1.84 3.00
C ASP A 223 -24.11 -2.93 2.93
N GLU A 224 -25.32 -2.57 2.49
CA GLU A 224 -26.42 -3.51 2.29
C GLU A 224 -26.13 -4.48 1.14
N GLU A 225 -25.66 -3.99 0.00
CA GLU A 225 -25.22 -4.83 -1.12
C GLU A 225 -24.09 -5.78 -0.70
N GLU A 226 -23.12 -5.30 0.07
CA GLU A 226 -22.06 -6.14 0.61
C GLU A 226 -22.60 -7.21 1.56
N LYS A 227 -23.57 -6.88 2.41
CA LYS A 227 -24.23 -7.86 3.29
C LYS A 227 -24.96 -8.92 2.46
N HIS A 228 -25.69 -8.52 1.42
CA HIS A 228 -26.36 -9.44 0.51
C HIS A 228 -25.38 -10.35 -0.23
N ARG A 229 -24.29 -9.81 -0.78
CA ARG A 229 -23.23 -10.60 -1.42
C ARG A 229 -22.58 -11.58 -0.44
N LYS A 230 -22.29 -11.15 0.79
CA LYS A 230 -21.75 -12.02 1.85
C LYS A 230 -22.75 -13.13 2.21
N ALA A 231 -24.04 -12.83 2.29
CA ALA A 231 -25.07 -13.83 2.56
C ALA A 231 -25.22 -14.85 1.40
N GLN A 232 -25.18 -14.37 0.15
CA GLN A 232 -25.20 -15.24 -1.03
C GLN A 232 -24.00 -16.18 -1.06
N ARG A 233 -22.78 -15.66 -0.81
CA ARG A 233 -21.57 -16.50 -0.72
C ARG A 233 -21.67 -17.55 0.37
N LYS A 234 -22.18 -17.19 1.55
CA LYS A 234 -22.42 -18.15 2.62
C LYS A 234 -23.46 -19.21 2.23
N ALA A 235 -24.51 -18.82 1.51
CA ALA A 235 -25.52 -19.76 1.02
C ALA A 235 -24.92 -20.75 0.01
N THR A 236 -24.14 -20.27 -0.96
CA THR A 236 -23.46 -21.14 -1.93
C THR A 236 -22.43 -22.05 -1.26
N GLU A 237 -21.65 -21.53 -0.29
CA GLU A 237 -20.71 -22.33 0.49
C GLU A 237 -21.42 -23.45 1.27
N LEU A 238 -22.59 -23.16 1.86
CA LEU A 238 -23.39 -24.19 2.54
C LEU A 238 -23.92 -25.25 1.56
N GLU A 239 -24.40 -24.86 0.39
CA GLU A 239 -24.82 -25.79 -0.66
C GLU A 239 -23.67 -26.69 -1.12
N GLU A 240 -22.48 -26.13 -1.33
CA GLU A 240 -21.27 -26.88 -1.67
C GLU A 240 -20.90 -27.87 -0.57
N VAL A 241 -20.96 -27.46 0.71
CA VAL A 241 -20.72 -28.35 1.85
C VAL A 241 -21.72 -29.51 1.87
N VAL A 242 -23.00 -29.27 1.56
CA VAL A 242 -24.01 -30.33 1.45
C VAL A 242 -23.69 -31.29 0.31
N ARG A 243 -23.30 -30.78 -0.86
CA ARG A 243 -22.89 -31.62 -2.00
C ARG A 243 -21.66 -32.46 -1.67
N VAL A 244 -20.65 -31.89 -1.03
CA VAL A 244 -19.45 -32.61 -0.60
C VAL A 244 -19.78 -33.68 0.43
N LYS A 245 -20.66 -33.38 1.41
CA LYS A 245 -21.13 -34.38 2.37
C LYS A 245 -21.83 -35.55 1.68
N HIS A 246 -22.68 -35.27 0.70
CA HIS A 246 -23.35 -36.31 -0.08
C HIS A 246 -22.37 -37.16 -0.89
N ALA A 247 -21.43 -36.54 -1.60
CA ALA A 247 -20.39 -37.25 -2.34
C ALA A 247 -19.50 -38.10 -1.43
N ASN A 248 -19.13 -37.59 -0.25
CA ASN A 248 -18.37 -38.35 0.74
C ASN A 248 -19.16 -39.55 1.27
N ALA A 249 -20.47 -39.40 1.50
CA ALA A 249 -21.33 -40.52 1.90
C ALA A 249 -21.37 -41.61 0.82
N GLN A 250 -21.57 -41.22 -0.45
CA GLN A 250 -21.54 -42.16 -1.59
C GLN A 250 -20.18 -42.87 -1.71
N GLN A 251 -19.06 -42.14 -1.56
CA GLN A 251 -17.74 -42.75 -1.58
C GLN A 251 -17.52 -43.75 -0.44
N LEU A 252 -18.04 -43.45 0.76
CA LEU A 252 -17.99 -44.39 1.89
C LEU A 252 -18.82 -45.64 1.62
N GLU A 253 -19.98 -45.52 1.00
CA GLU A 253 -20.81 -46.67 0.60
C GLU A 253 -20.11 -47.53 -0.46
N LEU A 254 -19.51 -46.92 -1.48
CA LEU A 254 -18.73 -47.64 -2.49
C LEU A 254 -17.55 -48.39 -1.86
N LYS A 255 -16.84 -47.77 -0.89
CA LYS A 255 -15.76 -48.44 -0.15
C LYS A 255 -16.27 -49.62 0.66
N ARG A 256 -17.42 -49.48 1.34
CA ARG A 256 -18.05 -50.59 2.08
C ARG A 256 -18.41 -51.74 1.15
N GLN A 257 -18.97 -51.45 -0.01
CA GLN A 257 -19.30 -52.47 -1.01
C GLN A 257 -18.04 -53.14 -1.58
N ALA A 258 -16.96 -52.39 -1.82
CA ALA A 258 -15.69 -52.95 -2.28
C ALA A 258 -15.11 -53.94 -1.25
N VAL A 259 -15.06 -53.54 0.03
CA VAL A 259 -14.59 -54.42 1.12
C VAL A 259 -15.44 -55.69 1.22
N LEU A 260 -16.77 -55.58 1.09
CA LEU A 260 -17.64 -56.76 1.10
C LEU A 260 -17.34 -57.71 -0.08
N ARG A 261 -17.05 -57.18 -1.26
CA ARG A 261 -16.66 -58.00 -2.44
C ARG A 261 -15.31 -58.67 -2.23
N GLU A 262 -14.33 -57.99 -1.64
CA GLU A 262 -13.03 -58.57 -1.31
C GLU A 262 -13.18 -59.73 -0.32
N VAL A 263 -13.95 -59.52 0.76
CA VAL A 263 -14.23 -60.59 1.74
C VAL A 263 -14.93 -61.78 1.09
N GLN A 264 -15.89 -61.55 0.19
CA GLN A 264 -16.55 -62.62 -0.54
C GLN A 264 -15.57 -63.39 -1.44
N ALA A 265 -14.71 -62.69 -2.18
CA ALA A 265 -13.69 -63.30 -3.02
C ALA A 265 -12.68 -64.13 -2.20
N ASP A 266 -12.27 -63.64 -1.03
CA ASP A 266 -11.38 -64.37 -0.12
C ASP A 266 -12.04 -65.66 0.41
N LEU A 267 -13.33 -65.61 0.76
CA LEU A 267 -14.07 -66.80 1.18
C LEU A 267 -14.22 -67.82 0.05
N GLU A 268 -14.48 -67.38 -1.18
CA GLU A 268 -14.52 -68.25 -2.35
C GLU A 268 -13.16 -68.90 -2.63
N LEU A 269 -12.09 -68.12 -2.49
CA LEU A 269 -10.73 -68.59 -2.63
C LEU A 269 -10.38 -69.64 -1.54
N GLN A 270 -10.76 -69.38 -0.29
CA GLN A 270 -10.59 -70.34 0.82
C GLN A 270 -11.30 -71.66 0.53
N LYS A 271 -12.58 -71.61 0.13
CA LYS A 271 -13.34 -72.81 -0.26
C LYS A 271 -12.70 -73.57 -1.42
N ALA A 272 -12.13 -72.85 -2.40
CA ALA A 272 -11.42 -73.47 -3.51
C ALA A 272 -10.13 -74.16 -3.05
N TYR A 273 -9.39 -73.57 -2.10
CA TYR A 273 -8.21 -74.19 -1.50
C TYR A 273 -8.58 -75.41 -0.65
N GLU A 274 -9.63 -75.34 0.16
CA GLU A 274 -10.12 -76.47 0.96
C GLU A 274 -10.48 -77.65 0.06
N LYS A 275 -11.28 -77.42 -1.01
CA LYS A 275 -11.61 -78.47 -1.98
C LYS A 275 -10.36 -79.06 -2.64
N LYS A 276 -9.39 -78.23 -3.03
CA LYS A 276 -8.13 -78.72 -3.61
C LYS A 276 -7.37 -79.58 -2.59
N LEU A 277 -7.30 -79.16 -1.34
CA LEU A 277 -6.65 -79.93 -0.28
C LEU A 277 -7.35 -81.26 -0.06
N GLU A 278 -8.69 -81.28 0.01
CA GLU A 278 -9.48 -82.50 0.12
C GLU A 278 -9.21 -83.47 -1.05
N THR A 279 -9.16 -82.96 -2.29
CA THR A 279 -8.84 -83.80 -3.45
C THR A 279 -7.42 -84.35 -3.41
N GLN A 280 -6.44 -83.57 -2.93
CA GLN A 280 -5.07 -84.02 -2.76
C GLN A 280 -4.94 -85.06 -1.64
N GLU A 281 -5.64 -84.86 -0.53
CA GLU A 281 -5.67 -85.85 0.56
C GLU A 281 -6.36 -87.14 0.13
N ALA A 282 -7.47 -87.06 -0.60
CA ALA A 282 -8.15 -88.22 -1.14
C ALA A 282 -7.25 -88.98 -2.14
N ALA A 283 -6.56 -88.26 -3.04
CA ALA A 283 -5.60 -88.86 -3.95
C ALA A 283 -4.44 -89.54 -3.19
N ARG A 284 -3.87 -88.86 -2.19
CA ARG A 284 -2.81 -89.42 -1.34
C ARG A 284 -3.29 -90.67 -0.59
N ARG A 285 -4.51 -90.67 -0.05
CA ARG A 285 -5.09 -91.86 0.61
C ARG A 285 -5.27 -93.01 -0.38
N ALA A 286 -5.81 -92.74 -1.56
CA ALA A 286 -5.95 -93.75 -2.62
C ALA A 286 -4.60 -94.30 -3.10
N GLU A 287 -3.56 -93.47 -3.20
CA GLU A 287 -2.20 -93.90 -3.50
C GLU A 287 -1.63 -94.79 -2.39
N LEU A 288 -1.80 -94.41 -1.13
CA LEU A 288 -1.38 -95.21 0.02
C LEU A 288 -2.11 -96.56 0.05
N ASP A 289 -3.42 -96.59 -0.19
CA ASP A 289 -4.22 -97.81 -0.27
C ASP A 289 -3.78 -98.70 -1.44
N ALA A 290 -3.48 -98.10 -2.60
CA ALA A 290 -2.95 -98.83 -3.75
C ALA A 290 -1.55 -99.40 -3.47
N ILE A 291 -0.70 -98.67 -2.74
CA ILE A 291 0.61 -99.17 -2.30
C ILE A 291 0.43 -100.33 -1.32
N LEU A 292 -0.48 -100.21 -0.34
CA LEU A 292 -0.78 -101.26 0.62
C LEU A 292 -1.33 -102.51 -0.07
N ALA A 293 -2.21 -102.36 -1.07
CA ALA A 293 -2.72 -103.47 -1.87
C ALA A 293 -1.58 -104.15 -2.66
N LYS A 294 -0.73 -103.37 -3.34
CA LYS A 294 0.45 -103.88 -4.05
C LYS A 294 1.42 -104.59 -3.12
N GLN A 295 1.68 -104.03 -1.94
CA GLN A 295 2.55 -104.66 -0.93
C GLN A 295 1.93 -105.93 -0.37
N SER A 296 0.63 -105.96 -0.10
CA SER A 296 -0.09 -107.16 0.35
C SER A 296 -0.03 -108.26 -0.71
N GLN A 297 -0.22 -107.91 -1.99
CA GLN A 297 -0.07 -108.83 -3.10
C GLN A 297 1.38 -109.28 -3.28
N LYS A 298 2.36 -108.38 -3.12
CA LYS A 298 3.79 -108.71 -3.19
C LYS A 298 4.21 -109.60 -2.03
N VAL A 299 3.73 -109.39 -0.81
CA VAL A 299 3.98 -110.28 0.35
C VAL A 299 3.34 -111.64 0.08
N LYS A 300 2.09 -111.68 -0.41
CA LYS A 300 1.43 -112.93 -0.81
C LYS A 300 2.22 -113.69 -1.88
N LEU A 301 2.73 -112.99 -2.90
CA LEU A 301 3.56 -113.57 -3.97
C LEU A 301 4.98 -113.90 -3.52
N ALA A 302 5.58 -113.12 -2.61
CA ALA A 302 6.93 -113.36 -2.08
C ALA A 302 6.95 -114.51 -1.05
N LEU A 303 5.85 -114.71 -0.32
CA LEU A 303 5.62 -115.93 0.47
C LEU A 303 5.49 -117.17 -0.43
N LEU A 304 5.04 -117.00 -1.69
CA LEU A 304 4.98 -118.06 -2.71
C LEU A 304 6.31 -118.24 -3.47
N ASN A 305 7.08 -117.16 -3.67
CA ASN A 305 8.32 -117.11 -4.44
C ASN A 305 9.46 -116.54 -3.58
N VAL A 306 9.82 -117.26 -2.52
CA VAL A 306 11.09 -117.00 -1.84
C VAL A 306 12.21 -117.44 -2.80
N LYS A 307 12.73 -116.49 -3.57
CA LYS A 307 13.91 -116.70 -4.42
C LYS A 307 15.14 -117.00 -3.54
N SER A 308 16.05 -117.82 -4.04
CA SER A 308 17.30 -118.13 -3.35
C SER A 308 18.15 -116.86 -3.18
N ALA A 309 18.98 -116.84 -2.13
CA ALA A 309 19.75 -115.67 -1.73
C ALA A 309 20.69 -115.12 -2.82
N GLU A 310 21.13 -115.96 -3.76
CA GLU A 310 22.12 -115.61 -4.79
C GLU A 310 21.53 -114.76 -5.93
N GLU A 311 20.30 -115.00 -6.36
CA GLU A 311 19.65 -114.16 -7.37
C GLU A 311 19.31 -112.78 -6.83
N LYS A 312 18.95 -112.72 -5.54
CA LYS A 312 18.67 -111.45 -4.85
C LYS A 312 19.92 -110.58 -4.77
N ALA A 313 21.08 -111.19 -4.51
CA ALA A 313 22.36 -110.48 -4.49
C ALA A 313 22.70 -109.84 -5.85
N ARG A 314 22.53 -110.57 -6.97
CA ARG A 314 22.78 -110.02 -8.32
C ARG A 314 21.83 -108.89 -8.70
N GLU A 315 20.55 -109.01 -8.36
CA GLU A 315 19.58 -107.95 -8.60
C GLU A 315 19.87 -106.69 -7.77
N ASP A 316 20.33 -106.86 -6.52
CA ASP A 316 20.71 -105.73 -5.65
C ASP A 316 22.00 -105.05 -6.15
N GLU A 317 22.96 -105.79 -6.71
CA GLU A 317 24.14 -105.23 -7.39
C GLU A 317 23.76 -104.40 -8.63
N HIS A 318 22.88 -104.92 -9.50
CA HIS A 318 22.39 -104.17 -10.66
C HIS A 318 21.61 -102.91 -10.25
N ARG A 319 20.79 -102.99 -9.19
CA ARG A 319 20.09 -101.83 -8.65
C ARG A 319 21.06 -100.80 -8.06
N ALA A 320 22.10 -101.23 -7.35
CA ALA A 320 23.13 -100.34 -6.82
C ALA A 320 23.89 -99.60 -7.94
N LEU A 321 24.26 -100.31 -9.01
CA LEU A 321 24.92 -99.71 -10.18
C LEU A 321 24.01 -98.71 -10.90
N ALA A 322 22.73 -99.04 -11.09
CA ALA A 322 21.77 -98.14 -11.71
C ALA A 322 21.56 -96.86 -10.88
N VAL A 323 21.46 -96.99 -9.56
CA VAL A 323 21.35 -95.83 -8.66
C VAL A 323 22.61 -94.96 -8.71
N GLN A 324 23.80 -95.56 -8.69
CA GLN A 324 25.05 -94.81 -8.83
C GLN A 324 25.15 -94.07 -10.17
N ALA A 325 24.71 -94.69 -11.27
CA ALA A 325 24.70 -94.06 -12.58
C ALA A 325 23.76 -92.84 -12.64
N VAL A 326 22.56 -92.97 -12.06
CA VAL A 326 21.59 -91.85 -11.97
C VAL A 326 22.13 -90.72 -11.10
N LEU A 327 22.77 -91.04 -9.97
CA LEU A 327 23.37 -90.02 -9.11
C LEU A 327 24.49 -89.26 -9.81
N ARG A 328 25.40 -89.96 -10.51
CA ARG A 328 26.46 -89.32 -11.30
C ARG A 328 25.92 -88.45 -12.43
N ALA A 329 24.88 -88.92 -13.15
CA ALA A 329 24.23 -88.13 -14.19
C ALA A 329 23.59 -86.84 -13.63
N ARG A 330 22.93 -86.94 -12.47
CA ARG A 330 22.35 -85.78 -11.79
C ARG A 330 23.41 -84.79 -11.32
N GLU A 331 24.56 -85.27 -10.83
CA GLU A 331 25.69 -84.44 -10.46
C GLU A 331 26.26 -83.68 -11.67
N THR A 332 26.41 -84.35 -12.83
CA THR A 332 26.87 -83.70 -14.07
C THR A 332 25.89 -82.65 -14.57
N GLU A 333 24.58 -82.93 -14.55
CA GLU A 333 23.55 -81.96 -14.95
C GLU A 333 23.56 -80.70 -14.05
N LEU A 334 23.73 -80.89 -12.74
CA LEU A 334 23.83 -79.77 -11.80
C LEU A 334 25.08 -78.91 -12.05
N LEU A 335 26.21 -79.52 -12.42
CA LEU A 335 27.41 -78.79 -12.79
C LEU A 335 27.21 -78.00 -14.09
N GLU A 336 26.61 -78.61 -15.11
CA GLU A 336 26.29 -77.92 -16.36
C GLU A 336 25.32 -76.75 -16.14
N GLN A 337 24.29 -76.92 -15.32
CA GLN A 337 23.35 -75.83 -14.98
C GLN A 337 24.06 -74.69 -14.26
N LYS A 338 24.97 -75.00 -13.32
CA LYS A 338 25.78 -73.99 -12.64
C LYS A 338 26.66 -73.24 -13.64
N GLU A 339 27.28 -73.92 -14.60
CA GLU A 339 28.07 -73.26 -15.65
C GLU A 339 27.20 -72.39 -16.57
N ARG A 340 26.04 -72.89 -17.01
CA ARG A 340 25.10 -72.11 -17.84
C ARG A 340 24.67 -70.84 -17.12
N ARG A 341 24.28 -70.94 -15.84
CA ARG A 341 23.93 -69.78 -15.01
C ARG A 341 25.09 -68.79 -14.86
N LYS A 342 26.33 -69.27 -14.67
CA LYS A 342 27.52 -68.40 -14.62
C LYS A 342 27.73 -67.65 -15.94
N ARG A 343 27.59 -68.33 -17.08
CA ARG A 343 27.73 -67.73 -18.42
C ARG A 343 26.62 -66.72 -18.70
N GLU A 344 25.38 -67.03 -18.34
CA GLU A 344 24.24 -66.13 -18.47
C GLU A 344 24.37 -64.89 -17.59
N ALA A 345 24.78 -65.06 -16.33
CA ALA A 345 25.06 -63.95 -15.41
C ALA A 345 26.16 -63.04 -15.95
N ALA A 346 27.26 -63.60 -16.49
CA ALA A 346 28.33 -62.83 -17.12
C ALA A 346 27.82 -62.05 -18.35
N ARG A 347 27.00 -62.67 -19.21
CA ARG A 347 26.39 -61.99 -20.36
C ARG A 347 25.45 -60.86 -19.92
N ALA A 348 24.66 -61.07 -18.88
CA ALA A 348 23.78 -60.05 -18.33
C ALA A 348 24.58 -58.85 -17.76
N GLN A 349 25.67 -59.11 -17.04
CA GLN A 349 26.56 -58.06 -16.54
C GLN A 349 27.19 -57.25 -17.67
N VAL A 350 27.68 -57.90 -18.73
CA VAL A 350 28.24 -57.20 -19.90
C VAL A 350 27.18 -56.32 -20.56
N ARG A 351 25.96 -56.82 -20.78
CA ARG A 351 24.86 -56.04 -21.36
C ARG A 351 24.46 -54.84 -20.47
N ALA A 352 24.42 -55.02 -19.17
CA ALA A 352 24.12 -53.93 -18.24
C ALA A 352 25.20 -52.84 -18.31
N LEU A 353 26.48 -53.22 -18.38
CA LEU A 353 27.59 -52.27 -18.51
C LEU A 353 27.59 -51.55 -19.85
N THR A 354 27.23 -52.21 -20.96
CA THR A 354 27.13 -51.54 -22.26
C THR A 354 25.99 -50.52 -22.28
N LEU A 355 24.81 -50.88 -21.78
CA LEU A 355 23.68 -49.95 -21.65
C LEU A 355 24.03 -48.75 -20.76
N GLN A 356 24.69 -48.99 -19.62
CA GLN A 356 25.12 -47.90 -18.73
C GLN A 356 26.13 -46.95 -19.42
N LYS A 357 27.05 -47.49 -20.23
CA LYS A 357 28.00 -46.66 -20.99
C LYS A 357 27.29 -45.83 -22.05
N GLU A 358 26.33 -46.42 -22.77
CA GLU A 358 25.52 -45.72 -23.76
C GLU A 358 24.66 -44.61 -23.12
N GLU A 359 23.99 -44.90 -22.01
CA GLU A 359 23.22 -43.91 -21.26
C GLU A 359 24.09 -42.73 -20.79
N LYS A 360 25.27 -43.02 -20.23
CA LYS A 360 26.24 -41.97 -19.83
C LYS A 360 26.70 -41.14 -21.03
N LYS A 361 26.92 -41.76 -22.19
CA LYS A 361 27.31 -41.07 -23.42
C LYS A 361 26.18 -40.15 -23.91
N SER A 362 24.95 -40.65 -23.97
CA SER A 362 23.78 -39.88 -24.37
C SER A 362 23.50 -38.71 -23.42
N ARG A 363 23.62 -38.94 -22.10
CA ARG A 363 23.46 -37.89 -21.10
C ARG A 363 24.52 -36.79 -21.25
N ARG A 364 25.79 -37.17 -21.50
CA ARG A 364 26.86 -36.19 -21.75
C ARG A 364 26.58 -35.35 -22.99
N LEU A 365 26.12 -35.98 -24.08
CA LEU A 365 25.77 -35.27 -25.32
C LEU A 365 24.60 -34.30 -25.11
N SER A 366 23.57 -34.69 -24.35
CA SER A 366 22.46 -33.79 -24.00
C SER A 366 22.94 -32.56 -23.24
N LEU A 367 23.78 -32.78 -22.22
CA LEU A 367 24.35 -31.69 -21.43
C LEU A 367 25.23 -30.77 -22.28
N GLU A 368 26.04 -31.31 -23.18
CA GLU A 368 26.86 -30.53 -24.10
C GLU A 368 26.00 -29.67 -25.05
N GLN A 369 24.87 -30.20 -25.52
CA GLN A 369 23.91 -29.44 -26.32
C GLN A 369 23.23 -28.32 -25.49
N GLU A 370 22.81 -28.62 -24.26
CA GLU A 370 22.22 -27.65 -23.34
C GLU A 370 23.23 -26.52 -23.01
N GLU A 371 24.48 -26.86 -22.73
CA GLU A 371 25.58 -25.92 -22.50
C GLU A 371 25.86 -25.07 -23.75
N ALA A 372 25.85 -25.66 -24.94
CA ALA A 372 26.04 -24.92 -26.19
C ALA A 372 24.90 -23.92 -26.43
N VAL A 373 23.64 -24.32 -26.19
CA VAL A 373 22.48 -23.43 -26.26
C VAL A 373 22.59 -22.31 -25.24
N TYR A 374 22.98 -22.63 -24.00
CA TYR A 374 23.19 -21.65 -22.94
C TYR A 374 24.30 -20.66 -23.32
N ALA A 375 25.45 -21.15 -23.80
CA ALA A 375 26.56 -20.32 -24.23
C ALA A 375 26.18 -19.41 -25.41
N SER A 376 25.37 -19.90 -26.33
CA SER A 376 24.85 -19.10 -27.45
C SER A 376 23.94 -17.97 -26.96
N LYS A 377 22.98 -18.27 -26.07
CA LYS A 377 22.11 -17.26 -25.44
C LYS A 377 22.91 -16.22 -24.66
N PHE A 378 23.85 -16.67 -23.84
CA PHE A 378 24.70 -15.79 -23.05
C PHE A 378 25.53 -14.85 -23.95
N LYS A 379 26.09 -15.35 -25.06
CA LYS A 379 26.79 -14.51 -26.04
C LYS A 379 25.87 -13.48 -26.68
N ALA A 380 24.64 -13.87 -27.03
CA ALA A 380 23.65 -12.95 -27.58
C ALA A 380 23.28 -11.85 -26.58
N ASP A 381 22.97 -12.22 -25.33
CA ASP A 381 22.65 -11.27 -24.25
C ASP A 381 23.82 -10.33 -23.94
N PHE A 382 25.05 -10.85 -23.98
CA PHE A 382 26.25 -10.04 -23.82
C PHE A 382 26.41 -9.03 -24.96
N HIS A 383 26.15 -9.43 -26.21
CA HIS A 383 26.18 -8.52 -27.35
C HIS A 383 25.08 -7.45 -27.28
N THR A 384 23.86 -7.80 -26.88
CA THR A 384 22.79 -6.81 -26.69
C THR A 384 23.15 -5.82 -25.60
N TRP A 385 23.68 -6.31 -24.47
CA TRP A 385 24.15 -5.44 -23.38
C TRP A 385 25.29 -4.52 -23.84
N GLN A 386 26.26 -5.03 -24.62
CA GLN A 386 27.32 -4.21 -25.20
C GLN A 386 26.77 -3.09 -26.09
N MET A 387 25.79 -3.39 -26.95
CA MET A 387 25.13 -2.38 -27.78
C MET A 387 24.39 -1.34 -26.94
N GLU A 388 23.67 -1.75 -25.91
CA GLU A 388 23.00 -0.84 -24.98
C GLU A 388 24.00 0.08 -24.27
N GLN A 389 25.14 -0.46 -23.81
CA GLN A 389 26.20 0.34 -23.21
C GLN A 389 26.77 1.36 -24.20
N ALA A 390 27.02 0.96 -25.45
CA ALA A 390 27.50 1.88 -26.49
C ALA A 390 26.49 3.01 -26.77
N VAL A 391 25.19 2.71 -26.76
CA VAL A 391 24.13 3.72 -26.90
C VAL A 391 24.10 4.66 -25.70
N VAL A 392 24.22 4.14 -24.47
CA VAL A 392 24.23 4.95 -23.25
C VAL A 392 25.45 5.88 -23.22
N THR A 393 26.65 5.36 -23.51
CA THR A 393 27.86 6.18 -23.59
C THR A 393 27.77 7.20 -24.71
N GLY A 394 27.23 6.84 -25.88
CA GLY A 394 26.92 7.76 -26.97
C GLY A 394 26.03 8.93 -26.51
N LYS A 395 24.91 8.65 -25.84
CA LYS A 395 24.02 9.68 -25.28
C LYS A 395 24.69 10.56 -24.22
N VAL A 396 25.64 10.03 -23.45
CA VAL A 396 26.44 10.83 -22.50
C VAL A 396 27.38 11.76 -23.27
N HIS A 397 28.06 11.25 -24.29
CA HIS A 397 28.95 12.06 -25.12
C HIS A 397 28.21 13.17 -25.87
N ASP A 398 27.03 12.87 -26.44
CA ASP A 398 26.21 13.86 -27.13
C ASP A 398 25.75 14.98 -26.19
N ARG A 399 25.24 14.62 -25.00
CA ARG A 399 24.90 15.60 -23.96
C ARG A 399 26.10 16.45 -23.56
N ASN A 400 27.26 15.82 -23.33
CA ASN A 400 28.49 16.56 -23.00
C ASN A 400 28.90 17.52 -24.13
N ARG A 401 28.72 17.12 -25.40
CA ARG A 401 28.98 17.98 -26.56
C ARG A 401 28.01 19.15 -26.63
N GLU A 402 26.72 18.93 -26.35
CA GLU A 402 25.71 19.98 -26.25
C GLU A 402 26.01 20.95 -25.11
N TYR A 403 26.35 20.45 -23.92
CA TYR A 403 26.79 21.28 -22.79
C TYR A 403 28.01 22.12 -23.14
N GLN A 404 29.01 21.55 -23.80
CA GLN A 404 30.18 22.31 -24.26
C GLN A 404 29.82 23.41 -25.27
N LYS A 405 28.90 23.13 -26.20
CA LYS A 405 28.40 24.15 -27.14
C LYS A 405 27.68 25.28 -26.40
N LEU A 406 26.81 24.94 -25.45
CA LEU A 406 26.09 25.92 -24.64
C LEU A 406 27.06 26.80 -23.83
N VAL A 407 28.06 26.20 -23.18
CA VAL A 407 29.09 26.94 -22.44
C VAL A 407 29.88 27.87 -23.37
N ARG A 408 30.27 27.41 -24.57
CA ARG A 408 30.94 28.28 -25.56
C ARG A 408 30.06 29.43 -26.01
N GLN A 409 28.77 29.17 -26.23
CA GLN A 409 27.80 30.19 -26.58
C GLN A 409 27.69 31.23 -25.47
N GLN A 410 27.51 30.81 -24.21
CA GLN A 410 27.49 31.70 -23.05
C GLN A 410 28.77 32.52 -22.95
N MET A 411 29.94 31.90 -23.12
CA MET A 411 31.22 32.62 -23.12
C MET A 411 31.32 33.65 -24.24
N SER A 412 30.77 33.35 -25.43
CA SER A 412 30.73 34.32 -26.54
C SER A 412 29.74 35.45 -26.31
N GLU A 413 28.56 35.15 -25.75
CA GLU A 413 27.56 36.15 -25.37
C GLU A 413 28.11 37.06 -24.27
N ASP A 414 28.77 36.50 -23.26
CA ASP A 414 29.47 37.24 -22.22
C ASP A 414 30.59 38.12 -22.78
N ALA A 415 31.34 37.63 -23.77
CA ALA A 415 32.38 38.40 -24.42
C ALA A 415 31.80 39.58 -25.23
N VAL A 416 30.67 39.38 -25.92
CA VAL A 416 29.94 40.45 -26.62
C VAL A 416 29.40 41.46 -25.62
N ARG A 417 28.73 41.01 -24.55
CA ARG A 417 28.23 41.89 -23.48
C ARG A 417 29.35 42.75 -22.88
N ARG A 418 30.49 42.14 -22.52
CA ARG A 418 31.66 42.89 -22.02
C ARG A 418 32.27 43.85 -23.04
N ALA A 419 32.09 43.61 -24.34
CA ALA A 419 32.55 44.51 -25.39
C ALA A 419 31.56 45.67 -25.64
N GLU A 420 30.27 45.46 -25.39
CA GLU A 420 29.21 46.47 -25.46
C GLU A 420 29.08 47.32 -24.18
N GLU A 421 29.56 46.77 -23.07
CA GLU A 421 29.67 47.41 -21.76
C GLU A 421 30.95 48.28 -21.67
N ASP A 422 30.83 49.44 -21.05
CA ASP A 422 31.96 50.32 -20.80
C ASP A 422 32.85 49.87 -19.63
N LYS A 423 33.89 50.64 -19.31
CA LYS A 423 34.81 50.36 -18.19
C LYS A 423 34.09 50.21 -16.84
N TYR A 424 32.86 50.71 -16.72
CA TYR A 424 32.03 50.66 -15.53
C TYR A 424 30.90 49.62 -15.63
N GLY A 425 30.87 48.81 -16.69
CA GLY A 425 29.84 47.80 -16.92
C GLY A 425 28.51 48.36 -17.43
N MET A 426 28.50 49.59 -17.98
CA MET A 426 27.27 50.20 -18.52
C MET A 426 27.19 50.04 -20.02
N THR A 427 26.04 49.60 -20.52
CA THR A 427 25.76 49.58 -21.96
C THR A 427 25.60 51.01 -22.51
N LEU A 428 25.74 51.20 -23.82
CA LEU A 428 25.55 52.50 -24.48
C LEU A 428 24.24 53.21 -24.09
N LEU A 429 23.14 52.45 -24.01
CA LEU A 429 21.83 52.98 -23.66
C LEU A 429 21.74 53.38 -22.18
N GLU A 430 22.31 52.58 -21.29
CA GLU A 430 22.39 52.91 -19.86
C GLU A 430 23.28 54.12 -19.63
N ALA A 431 24.40 54.23 -20.34
CA ALA A 431 25.29 55.38 -20.31
C ALA A 431 24.57 56.66 -20.78
N GLU A 432 23.74 56.60 -21.83
CA GLU A 432 22.93 57.74 -22.30
C GLU A 432 21.86 58.16 -21.28
N LEU A 433 21.13 57.20 -20.69
CA LEU A 433 20.12 57.46 -19.67
C LEU A 433 20.76 58.05 -18.40
N ASN A 434 21.88 57.49 -17.97
CA ASN A 434 22.63 57.97 -16.82
C ASN A 434 23.27 59.33 -17.07
N ALA A 435 23.76 59.61 -18.28
CA ALA A 435 24.27 60.93 -18.65
C ALA A 435 23.17 62.00 -18.52
N ARG A 436 21.95 61.72 -18.98
CA ARG A 436 20.79 62.62 -18.80
C ARG A 436 20.43 62.81 -17.32
N LEU A 437 20.55 61.76 -16.51
CA LEU A 437 20.29 61.82 -15.07
C LEU A 437 21.36 62.62 -14.32
N LEU A 438 22.64 62.42 -14.65
CA LEU A 438 23.78 63.17 -14.09
C LEU A 438 23.71 64.66 -14.46
N GLN A 439 23.29 65.00 -15.68
CA GLN A 439 23.01 66.37 -16.08
C GLN A 439 21.88 67.00 -15.25
N LYS A 440 20.79 66.27 -15.01
CA LYS A 440 19.70 66.73 -14.12
C LYS A 440 20.17 66.91 -12.67
N ALA A 441 21.16 66.14 -12.24
CA ALA A 441 21.77 66.25 -10.91
C ALA A 441 22.84 67.36 -10.81
N GLY A 442 23.06 68.15 -11.86
CA GLY A 442 23.99 69.29 -11.86
C GLY A 442 25.44 68.97 -12.21
N ILE A 443 25.75 67.74 -12.64
CA ILE A 443 27.08 67.35 -13.10
C ILE A 443 27.18 67.64 -14.60
N THR A 444 27.90 68.71 -14.96
CA THR A 444 27.93 69.26 -16.33
C THR A 444 28.74 68.42 -17.32
N SER A 445 29.61 67.52 -16.86
CA SER A 445 30.33 66.58 -17.72
C SER A 445 30.47 65.21 -17.06
N PRO A 446 29.87 64.14 -17.62
CA PRO A 446 30.15 62.78 -17.17
C PRO A 446 31.65 62.44 -17.29
N PRO A 447 32.15 61.44 -16.55
CA PRO A 447 33.52 60.90 -16.73
C PRO A 447 33.85 60.63 -18.22
N LYS A 448 35.10 60.90 -18.62
CA LYS A 448 35.57 60.78 -20.01
C LYS A 448 35.61 59.33 -20.51
N ASP A 449 35.66 58.37 -19.59
CA ASP A 449 35.79 56.94 -19.87
C ASP A 449 34.44 56.22 -20.06
N ILE A 450 33.30 56.94 -19.91
CA ILE A 450 31.96 56.37 -20.12
C ILE A 450 31.68 56.26 -21.62
N HIS A 451 31.00 55.20 -22.04
CA HIS A 451 30.55 55.03 -23.42
C HIS A 451 29.75 56.25 -23.90
N ARG A 452 30.24 56.90 -24.95
CA ARG A 452 29.57 57.99 -25.68
C ARG A 452 29.64 57.66 -27.17
N ARG A 453 28.58 57.96 -27.89
CA ARG A 453 28.63 57.96 -29.36
C ARG A 453 29.47 59.10 -29.88
#